data_AF-A0A383DC33-F1
#
_entry.id   AF-A0A383DC33-F1
#
_cell.length_a   1.000
_cell.length_b   1.000
_cell.length_c   1.000
_cell.angle_alpha   90.00
_cell.angle_beta   90.00
_cell.angle_gamma   90.00
#
_symmetry.space_group_name_H-M   'P 1'
#
loop_
_entity.id
_entity.type
_entity.pdbx_description
1 polymer ?
#
loop_
_entity_poly.entity_id
_entity_poly.type
_entity_poly.pdbx_seq_one_letter_code
_entity_poly.pdbx_strand_id
1 'polypeptide(L)'
;PGDVVLGTKAGILFVPPHLAEQCCENAERVQLREIFQFQRIHEGVYNSFQMDSGWSDEIKEDFKQWRQTSTPEDFQHLEWEEDKPDDQAQSDAGTTL
;
A
#
# COMPACT_ATOMS: atom_id res chain seq x y z
N PRO A 1 -13.89 -12.24 -25.39
CA PRO A 1 -12.77 -11.48 -26.00
C PRO A 1 -12.58 -10.16 -25.25
N GLY A 2 -11.41 -9.92 -24.66
CA GLY A 2 -11.12 -8.73 -23.87
C GLY A 2 -10.11 -8.93 -22.75
N ASP A 3 -9.75 -10.15 -22.42
CA ASP A 3 -8.80 -10.47 -21.34
C ASP A 3 -7.42 -9.84 -21.59
N VAL A 4 -6.84 -9.30 -20.53
CA VAL A 4 -5.46 -8.83 -20.51
C VAL A 4 -4.56 -10.04 -20.29
N VAL A 5 -3.53 -10.18 -21.11
CA VAL A 5 -2.58 -11.30 -21.04
C VAL A 5 -1.22 -10.78 -20.59
N LEU A 6 -0.75 -11.23 -19.42
CA LEU A 6 0.57 -10.92 -18.91
C LEU A 6 1.50 -12.12 -19.11
N GLY A 7 2.53 -11.96 -19.93
CA GLY A 7 3.58 -12.97 -20.16
C GLY A 7 4.87 -12.61 -19.45
N THR A 8 5.36 -13.49 -18.58
CA THR A 8 6.65 -13.36 -17.90
C THR A 8 7.48 -14.63 -18.05
N LYS A 9 8.74 -14.63 -17.58
CA LYS A 9 9.56 -15.85 -17.53
C LYS A 9 8.96 -16.95 -16.64
N ALA A 10 8.09 -16.59 -15.69
CA ALA A 10 7.42 -17.54 -14.81
C ALA A 10 6.21 -18.20 -15.47
N GLY A 11 5.65 -17.62 -16.55
CA GLY A 11 4.48 -18.15 -17.24
C GLY A 11 3.57 -17.08 -17.81
N ILE A 12 2.33 -17.48 -18.10
CA ILE A 12 1.29 -16.62 -18.69
C ILE A 12 0.11 -16.54 -17.71
N LEU A 13 -0.33 -15.32 -17.40
CA LEU A 13 -1.52 -15.04 -16.60
C LEU A 13 -2.56 -14.32 -17.45
N PHE A 14 -3.83 -14.69 -17.28
CA PHE A 14 -4.97 -14.04 -17.92
C PHE A 14 -5.77 -13.29 -16.85
N VAL A 15 -5.99 -11.98 -17.07
CA VAL A 15 -6.77 -11.12 -16.17
C VAL A 15 -8.10 -10.78 -16.85
N PRO A 16 -9.25 -11.12 -16.25
CA PRO A 16 -10.56 -10.76 -16.79
C PRO A 16 -10.68 -9.24 -16.99
N PRO A 17 -11.28 -8.76 -18.10
CA PRO A 17 -11.26 -7.34 -18.47
C PRO A 17 -11.89 -6.42 -17.41
N HIS A 18 -12.97 -6.88 -16.78
CA HIS A 18 -13.69 -6.11 -15.76
C HIS A 18 -12.95 -6.06 -14.40
N LEU A 19 -11.89 -6.85 -14.22
CA LEU A 19 -11.04 -6.84 -13.04
C LEU A 19 -9.65 -6.25 -13.31
N ALA A 20 -9.34 -5.91 -14.56
CA ALA A 20 -8.00 -5.50 -14.96
C ALA A 20 -7.54 -4.25 -14.20
N GLU A 21 -8.40 -3.23 -14.12
CA GLU A 21 -8.14 -1.99 -13.38
C GLU A 21 -7.86 -2.26 -11.90
N GLN A 22 -8.80 -2.91 -11.19
CA GLN A 22 -8.65 -3.26 -9.79
C GLN A 22 -7.41 -4.15 -9.54
N CYS A 23 -7.10 -5.06 -10.46
CA CYS A 23 -5.92 -5.92 -10.35
C CYS A 23 -4.63 -5.10 -10.45
N CYS A 24 -4.54 -4.14 -11.37
CA CYS A 24 -3.39 -3.25 -11.52
C CYS A 24 -3.22 -2.38 -10.27
N GLU A 25 -4.30 -1.73 -9.81
CA GLU A 25 -4.28 -0.90 -8.61
C GLU A 25 -3.85 -1.66 -7.35
N ASN A 26 -4.28 -2.92 -7.22
CA ASN A 26 -3.85 -3.78 -6.12
C ASN A 26 -2.39 -4.21 -6.27
N ALA A 27 -1.94 -4.51 -7.50
CA ALA A 27 -0.57 -4.89 -7.78
C ALA A 27 0.41 -3.76 -7.44
N GLU A 28 0.06 -2.51 -7.78
CA GLU A 28 0.86 -1.33 -7.41
C GLU A 28 1.02 -1.18 -5.90
N ARG A 29 -0.08 -1.35 -5.13
CA ARG A 29 -0.03 -1.31 -3.66
C ARG A 29 0.80 -2.44 -3.07
N VAL A 30 0.67 -3.65 -3.60
CA VAL A 30 1.49 -4.80 -3.19
C VAL A 30 2.96 -4.54 -3.46
N GLN A 31 3.30 -4.02 -4.64
CA GLN A 31 4.67 -3.72 -5.03
C GLN A 31 5.30 -2.64 -4.14
N LEU A 32 4.58 -1.55 -3.84
CA LEU A 32 5.08 -0.52 -2.93
C LEU A 32 5.34 -1.11 -1.53
N ARG A 33 4.45 -1.97 -1.06
CA ARG A 33 4.62 -2.67 0.22
C ARG A 33 5.85 -3.58 0.20
N GLU A 34 6.04 -4.37 -0.86
CA GLU A 34 7.21 -5.24 -0.99
C GLU A 34 8.52 -4.46 -0.98
N ILE A 35 8.60 -3.31 -1.66
CA ILE A 35 9.79 -2.45 -1.66
C ILE A 35 10.17 -2.06 -0.21
N PHE A 36 9.19 -1.62 0.58
CA PHE A 36 9.39 -1.32 2.00
C PHE A 36 9.84 -2.55 2.80
N GLN A 37 9.17 -3.68 2.63
CA GLN A 37 9.48 -4.92 3.35
C GLN A 37 10.93 -5.35 3.07
N PHE A 38 11.34 -5.39 1.81
CA PHE A 38 12.69 -5.76 1.42
C PHE A 38 13.73 -4.81 1.98
N GLN A 39 13.46 -3.51 1.95
CA GLN A 39 14.36 -2.50 2.51
C GLN A 39 14.56 -2.73 4.02
N ARG A 40 13.47 -2.85 4.80
CA ARG A 40 13.57 -3.01 6.26
C ARG A 40 14.19 -4.33 6.69
N ILE A 41 13.96 -5.40 5.94
CA ILE A 41 14.63 -6.68 6.16
C ILE A 41 16.15 -6.54 5.91
N HIS A 42 16.54 -5.83 4.85
CA HIS A 42 17.95 -5.62 4.55
C HIS A 42 18.66 -4.73 5.58
N GLU A 43 17.95 -3.73 6.11
CA GLU A 43 18.44 -2.87 7.20
C GLU A 43 18.46 -3.58 8.57
N GLY A 44 17.82 -4.76 8.68
CA GLY A 44 17.75 -5.54 9.91
C GLY A 44 16.78 -4.98 10.96
N VAL A 45 15.92 -4.03 10.59
CA VAL A 45 14.90 -3.44 11.46
C VAL A 45 13.83 -4.47 11.80
N TYR A 46 13.40 -5.24 10.79
CA TYR A 46 12.39 -6.28 10.92
C TYR A 46 12.88 -7.57 10.26
N ASN A 47 12.37 -8.70 10.74
CA ASN A 47 12.65 -10.01 10.12
C ASN A 47 11.53 -10.42 9.14
N SER A 48 11.82 -11.40 8.28
CA SER A 48 10.87 -11.91 7.29
C SER A 48 9.58 -12.41 7.92
N PHE A 49 9.65 -13.07 9.09
CA PHE A 49 8.46 -13.56 9.78
C PHE A 49 7.52 -12.43 10.22
N GLN A 50 8.06 -11.30 10.71
CA GLN A 50 7.27 -10.12 11.06
C GLN A 50 6.58 -9.52 9.82
N MET A 51 7.28 -9.51 8.67
CA MET A 51 6.76 -8.94 7.42
C MET A 51 5.71 -9.81 6.72
N ASP A 52 5.85 -11.14 6.84
CA ASP A 52 4.88 -12.11 6.32
C ASP A 52 3.65 -12.24 7.24
N SER A 53 3.79 -11.88 8.51
CA SER A 53 2.69 -11.83 9.47
C SER A 53 1.85 -10.55 9.33
N GLY A 54 0.66 -10.52 9.93
CA GLY A 54 -0.12 -9.28 10.01
C GLY A 54 0.68 -8.16 10.67
N TRP A 55 0.83 -7.03 9.97
CA TRP A 55 1.62 -5.90 10.45
C TRP A 55 1.09 -5.34 11.77
N SER A 56 1.97 -5.20 12.75
CA SER A 56 1.70 -4.47 13.99
C SER A 56 1.51 -2.99 13.69
N ASP A 57 0.90 -2.26 14.64
CA ASP A 57 0.67 -0.82 14.47
C ASP A 57 1.99 -0.03 14.35
N GLU A 58 3.08 -0.53 14.96
CA GLU A 58 4.42 0.03 14.78
C GLU A 58 4.91 -0.07 13.32
N ILE A 59 4.71 -1.23 12.68
CA ILE A 59 5.12 -1.44 11.28
C ILE A 59 4.26 -0.57 10.34
N LYS A 60 2.96 -0.42 10.63
CA LYS A 60 2.07 0.45 9.84
C LYS A 60 2.51 1.91 9.92
N GLU A 61 2.83 2.40 11.13
CA GLU A 61 3.32 3.77 11.30
C GLU A 61 4.67 3.96 10.61
N ASP A 62 5.59 3.00 10.73
CA ASP A 62 6.86 3.06 10.00
C ASP A 62 6.66 3.09 8.49
N PHE A 63 5.74 2.28 7.95
CA PHE A 63 5.40 2.32 6.53
C PHE A 63 4.84 3.69 6.12
N LYS A 64 3.96 4.28 6.93
CA LYS A 64 3.41 5.62 6.69
C LYS A 64 4.50 6.69 6.63
N GLN A 65 5.43 6.67 7.58
CA GLN A 65 6.57 7.60 7.60
C GLN A 65 7.53 7.36 6.43
N TRP A 66 7.80 6.10 6.11
CA TRP A 66 8.64 5.71 4.98
C TRP A 66 8.09 6.22 3.66
N ARG A 67 6.76 6.12 3.44
CA ARG A 67 6.13 6.61 2.20
C ARG A 67 6.36 8.10 1.94
N GLN A 68 6.44 8.93 2.97
CA GLN A 68 6.63 10.37 2.80
C GLN A 68 8.01 10.75 2.25
N THR A 69 9.00 9.85 2.41
CA THR A 69 10.40 10.15 2.09
C THR A 69 10.97 9.28 0.98
N SER A 70 10.44 8.06 0.83
CA SER A 70 11.09 6.99 0.05
C SER A 70 10.19 6.37 -1.03
N THR A 71 8.97 6.88 -1.23
CA THR A 71 8.06 6.38 -2.29
C THR A 71 8.61 6.73 -3.69
N PRO A 72 8.86 5.74 -4.56
CA PRO A 72 9.27 5.99 -5.94
C PRO A 72 8.21 6.79 -6.72
N GLU A 73 8.64 7.61 -7.68
CA GLU A 73 7.77 8.51 -8.46
C GLU A 73 6.54 7.80 -9.05
N ASP A 74 6.74 6.58 -9.57
CA ASP A 74 5.70 5.75 -10.18
C ASP A 74 4.58 5.31 -9.22
N PHE A 75 4.73 5.47 -7.90
CA PHE A 75 3.75 5.05 -6.90
C PHE A 75 3.19 6.21 -6.07
N GLN A 76 3.60 7.46 -6.34
CA GLN A 76 3.18 8.63 -5.56
C GLN A 76 1.69 9.00 -5.76
N HIS A 77 1.05 8.50 -6.82
CA HIS A 77 -0.38 8.69 -7.07
C HIS A 77 -1.27 7.78 -6.22
N LEU A 78 -0.70 6.80 -5.52
CA LEU A 78 -1.48 5.88 -4.70
C LEU A 78 -2.00 6.57 -3.44
N GLU A 79 -3.32 6.72 -3.38
CA GLU A 79 -3.99 7.20 -2.17
C GLU A 79 -4.22 6.05 -1.17
N TRP A 80 -3.99 6.34 0.11
CA TRP A 80 -4.18 5.43 1.24
C TRP A 80 -5.17 6.02 2.23
N GLU A 81 -6.08 5.20 2.76
CA GLU A 81 -7.12 5.69 3.69
C GLU A 81 -6.54 6.28 4.97
N GLU A 82 -5.40 5.75 5.44
CA GLU A 82 -4.69 6.19 6.65
C GLU A 82 -3.98 7.55 6.51
N ASP A 83 -3.86 8.05 5.27
CA ASP A 83 -3.31 9.37 4.95
C ASP A 83 -4.40 10.44 4.85
N LYS A 84 -5.68 10.04 4.84
CA LYS A 84 -6.76 11.01 4.88
C LYS A 84 -6.67 11.77 6.21
N PRO A 85 -6.70 13.11 6.20
CA PRO A 85 -6.73 13.87 7.43
C PRO A 85 -7.95 13.42 8.23
N ASP A 86 -7.73 13.19 9.53
CA ASP A 86 -8.77 12.74 10.44
C ASP A 86 -9.84 13.84 10.52
N ASP A 87 -10.94 13.65 9.79
CA ASP A 87 -12.04 14.62 9.66
C ASP A 87 -12.94 14.59 10.92
N GLN A 88 -12.31 14.55 12.11
CA GLN A 88 -12.94 14.59 13.43
C GLN A 88 -12.55 15.84 14.23
N ALA A 89 -12.50 17.01 13.58
CA ALA A 89 -12.27 18.28 14.27
C ALA A 89 -13.18 19.42 13.78
N GLN A 90 -14.49 19.22 13.72
CA GLN A 90 -15.46 20.32 13.89
C GLN A 90 -16.89 19.84 14.22
N SER A 91 -17.12 19.37 15.45
CA SER A 91 -18.45 19.44 16.06
C SER A 91 -18.39 19.40 17.60
N ASP A 92 -17.65 20.31 18.23
CA ASP A 92 -17.96 20.69 19.61
C ASP A 92 -17.48 22.10 19.95
N ALA A 93 -18.37 23.09 19.81
CA ALA A 93 -18.34 24.35 20.56
C ALA A 93 -19.60 25.18 20.25
N GLY A 94 -20.49 25.32 21.24
CA GLY A 94 -21.54 26.37 21.25
C GLY A 94 -22.87 25.95 21.87
N THR A 95 -22.92 25.54 23.14
CA THR A 95 -23.28 26.40 24.29
C THR A 95 -24.73 26.20 24.77
N THR A 96 -24.82 25.70 25.99
CA THR A 96 -25.93 25.75 26.95
C THR A 96 -26.69 27.08 26.97
N LEU A 97 -27.99 27.05 26.69
CA LEU A 97 -29.10 27.45 27.58
C LEU A 97 -30.45 27.27 26.88
#